data_AF-A0A355RNV3-F1
#
_entry.id   AF-A0A355RNV3-F1
#
_cell.length_a   1.000
_cell.length_b   1.000
_cell.length_c   1.000
_cell.angle_alpha   90.00
_cell.angle_beta   90.00
_cell.angle_gamma   90.00
#
_symmetry.space_group_name_H-M   'P 1'
#
loop_
_entity.id
_entity.type
_entity.pdbx_description
1 polymer ?
#
loop_
_entity_poly.entity_id
_entity_poly.type
_entity_poly.pdbx_seq_one_letter_code
_entity_poly.pdbx_strand_id
1 'polypeptide(L)'
;SSSRGEFDVYFARKNGKDYVHVCNLLGEHRALNVKTFDYIPPVLDAKISLISDKEIKSIRNVFDNEKINFDKNGNRYNIVIPKLDLYDIYELEY
;
A
#
# COMPACT_ATOMS: atom_id res chain seq x y z
N SER A 1 19.02 -16.90 0.15
CA SER A 1 17.63 -16.83 -0.35
C SER A 1 16.88 -15.86 0.54
N SER A 2 16.89 -14.57 0.21
CA SER A 2 16.07 -13.58 0.93
C SER A 2 14.67 -13.65 0.34
N SER A 3 13.69 -14.13 1.10
CA SER A 3 12.27 -14.03 0.73
C SER A 3 11.93 -12.56 0.57
N ARG A 4 11.96 -12.06 -0.66
CA ARG A 4 11.50 -10.70 -0.99
C ARG A 4 9.98 -10.71 -0.87
N GLY A 5 9.41 -9.75 -0.14
CA GLY A 5 7.98 -9.67 0.17
C GLY A 5 7.10 -9.58 -1.09
N GLU A 6 5.80 -9.80 -0.90
CA GLU A 6 4.81 -9.81 -1.98
C GLU A 6 4.49 -8.40 -2.52
N PHE A 7 4.77 -7.37 -1.71
CA PHE A 7 4.59 -5.96 -2.05
C PHE A 7 5.60 -5.09 -1.31
N ASP A 8 5.83 -3.88 -1.81
CA ASP A 8 6.57 -2.83 -1.12
C ASP A 8 5.63 -1.72 -0.65
N VAL A 9 6.04 -1.02 0.41
CA VAL A 9 5.32 0.13 0.97
C VAL A 9 6.27 1.33 1.07
N TYR A 10 5.85 2.49 0.57
CA TYR A 10 6.62 3.73 0.61
C TYR A 10 5.78 4.88 1.18
N PHE A 11 6.40 5.70 2.03
CA PHE A 11 5.79 6.91 2.56
C PHE A 11 6.20 8.12 1.74
N ALA A 12 5.23 8.95 1.40
CA ALA A 12 5.47 10.20 0.70
C ALA A 12 4.66 11.34 1.32
N ARG A 13 5.19 12.55 1.24
CA ARG A 13 4.49 13.78 1.60
C ARG A 13 4.43 14.70 0.39
N LYS A 14 3.25 15.22 0.08
CA LYS A 14 3.04 16.18 -1.02
C LYS A 14 1.97 17.18 -0.63
N ASN A 15 2.23 18.47 -0.85
CA ASN A 15 1.29 19.56 -0.58
C ASN A 15 0.70 19.54 0.85
N GLY A 16 1.52 19.18 1.85
CA GLY A 16 1.09 19.09 3.25
C GLY A 16 0.27 17.85 3.61
N LYS A 17 0.06 16.94 2.66
CA LYS A 17 -0.66 15.68 2.86
C LYS A 17 0.31 14.50 2.87
N ASP A 18 -0.02 13.48 3.66
CA ASP A 18 0.77 12.26 3.77
C ASP A 18 0.11 11.12 2.98
N TYR A 19 0.96 10.32 2.33
CA TYR A 19 0.55 9.26 1.42
C TYR A 19 1.30 7.97 1.72
N VAL A 20 0.61 6.85 1.53
CA VAL A 20 1.16 5.50 1.56
C VAL A 20 1.04 4.91 0.16
N HIS A 21 2.17 4.67 -0.47
CA HIS A 21 2.25 4.02 -1.78
C HIS A 21 2.49 2.54 -1.58
N VAL A 22 1.73 1.70 -2.26
CA VAL A 22 1.80 0.23 -2.14
C VAL A 22 1.98 -0.35 -3.53
N CYS A 23 3.06 -1.11 -3.72
CA CYS A 23 3.42 -1.65 -5.03
C CYS A 23 3.46 -3.18 -4.98
N ASN A 24 2.68 -3.82 -5.85
CA ASN A 24 2.69 -5.26 -6.02
C ASN A 24 4.04 -5.69 -6.62
N LEU A 25 4.71 -6.67 -5.99
CA LEU A 25 5.96 -7.26 -6.46
C LEU A 25 5.80 -8.71 -6.96
N LEU A 26 4.57 -9.22 -6.99
CA LEU A 26 4.22 -10.50 -7.57
C LEU A 26 4.13 -10.36 -9.09
N GLY A 27 5.03 -11.01 -9.82
CA GLY A 27 5.04 -11.00 -11.28
C GLY A 27 6.38 -10.60 -11.89
N GLU A 28 6.43 -10.65 -13.20
CA GLU A 28 7.64 -10.43 -13.99
C GLU A 28 7.94 -8.96 -14.27
N HIS A 29 6.98 -8.05 -14.05
CA HIS A 29 7.11 -6.60 -14.23
C HIS A 29 8.24 -5.98 -13.39
N ARG A 30 8.65 -6.65 -12.32
CA ARG A 30 9.77 -6.25 -11.47
C ARG A 30 11.15 -6.52 -12.11
N ALA A 31 11.21 -7.39 -13.11
CA ALA A 31 12.46 -7.81 -13.71
C ALA A 31 12.85 -6.82 -14.83
N LEU A 32 13.99 -6.16 -14.66
CA LEU A 32 14.45 -5.11 -15.59
C LEU A 32 14.63 -5.58 -17.05
N ASN A 33 14.76 -6.90 -17.26
CA ASN A 33 14.89 -7.53 -18.57
C ASN A 33 13.56 -7.95 -19.19
N VAL A 34 12.45 -7.83 -18.47
CA VAL A 34 11.10 -8.16 -18.96
C VAL A 34 10.50 -6.91 -19.59
N LYS A 35 10.19 -6.99 -20.89
CA LYS A 35 9.63 -5.88 -21.68
C LYS A 35 8.11 -5.95 -21.81
N THR A 36 7.54 -7.14 -21.67
CA THR A 36 6.12 -7.44 -21.79
C THR A 36 5.78 -8.58 -20.86
N PHE A 37 4.59 -8.56 -20.28
CA PHE A 37 4.02 -9.62 -19.46
C PHE A 37 2.51 -9.62 -19.68
N ASP A 38 1.90 -10.81 -19.63
CA ASP A 38 0.46 -10.95 -19.90
C ASP A 38 -0.38 -10.77 -18.63
N TYR A 39 0.21 -11.02 -17.45
CA TYR A 39 -0.52 -11.05 -16.19
C TYR A 39 0.38 -10.74 -15.00
N ILE A 40 -0.16 -9.97 -14.06
CA ILE A 40 0.41 -9.71 -12.74
C ILE A 40 -0.57 -10.29 -11.71
N PRO A 41 -0.19 -11.34 -10.95
CA PRO A 41 -1.04 -11.86 -9.91
C PRO A 41 -1.27 -10.82 -8.81
N PRO A 42 -2.52 -10.54 -8.40
CA PRO A 42 -2.78 -9.58 -7.34
C PRO A 42 -2.29 -10.09 -6.00
N VAL A 43 -1.87 -9.18 -5.12
CA VAL A 43 -1.69 -9.51 -3.69
C VAL A 43 -3.06 -9.45 -3.03
N LEU A 44 -3.43 -10.51 -2.33
CA LEU A 44 -4.66 -10.58 -1.56
C LEU A 44 -4.36 -10.30 -0.08
N ASP A 45 -5.27 -9.59 0.59
CA ASP A 45 -5.18 -9.27 2.01
C ASP A 45 -3.83 -8.68 2.44
N ALA A 46 -3.31 -7.71 1.68
CA ALA A 46 -2.03 -7.09 1.96
C ALA A 46 -2.10 -6.32 3.29
N LYS A 47 -1.29 -6.74 4.26
CA LYS A 47 -1.28 -6.20 5.63
C LYS A 47 -0.18 -5.16 5.80
N ILE A 48 -0.59 -3.93 6.08
CA ILE A 48 0.33 -2.81 6.32
C ILE A 48 0.22 -2.39 7.78
N SER A 49 1.37 -2.24 8.43
CA SER A 49 1.45 -1.72 9.79
C SER A 49 2.17 -0.37 9.77
N LEU A 50 1.45 0.67 10.16
CA LEU A 50 1.93 2.05 10.18
C LEU A 50 2.09 2.51 11.64
N ILE A 51 3.22 3.13 11.96
CA ILE A 51 3.39 3.84 13.24
C ILE A 51 3.23 5.34 12.99
N SER A 52 2.33 5.99 13.75
CA SER A 52 2.09 7.43 13.66
C SER A 52 1.80 8.01 15.04
N ASP A 53 2.49 9.09 15.40
CA ASP A 53 2.23 9.85 16.62
C ASP A 53 1.02 10.79 16.49
N LYS A 54 0.60 11.09 15.25
CA LYS A 54 -0.63 11.81 14.96
C LYS A 54 -1.77 10.82 14.78
N GLU A 55 -2.94 11.18 15.31
CA GLU A 55 -4.13 10.38 15.12
C GLU A 55 -4.58 10.41 13.66
N ILE A 56 -4.73 9.25 13.04
CA ILE A 56 -5.29 9.10 11.69
C ILE A 56 -6.80 8.97 11.82
N LYS A 57 -7.54 9.88 11.19
CA LYS A 57 -9.01 9.90 11.13
C LYS A 57 -9.55 9.11 9.95
N SER A 58 -8.86 9.16 8.81
CA SER A 58 -9.29 8.45 7.61
C SER A 58 -8.11 8.07 6.71
N ILE A 59 -8.28 6.96 6.00
CA ILE A 59 -7.36 6.47 4.96
C ILE A 59 -8.21 6.23 3.72
N ARG A 60 -7.84 6.82 2.59
CA ARG A 60 -8.61 6.71 1.35
C ARG A 60 -7.71 6.39 0.17
N ASN A 61 -8.13 5.48 -0.69
CA ASN A 61 -7.44 5.22 -1.95
C ASN A 61 -7.62 6.45 -2.86
N VAL A 62 -6.53 6.91 -3.48
CA VAL A 62 -6.52 8.12 -4.32
C VAL A 62 -7.19 7.88 -5.67
N PHE A 63 -7.21 6.65 -6.18
CA PHE A 63 -7.71 6.32 -7.51
C PHE A 63 -9.24 6.23 -7.56
N ASP A 64 -9.86 5.60 -6.57
CA ASP A 64 -11.31 5.37 -6.51
C ASP A 64 -12.00 6.12 -5.35
N ASN A 65 -11.22 6.81 -4.48
CA ASN A 65 -11.71 7.50 -3.29
C ASN A 65 -12.39 6.58 -2.27
N GLU A 66 -12.14 5.27 -2.34
CA GLU A 66 -12.65 4.29 -1.38
C GLU A 66 -11.98 4.47 -0.01
N LYS A 67 -12.79 4.46 1.05
CA LYS A 67 -12.28 4.53 2.42
C LYS A 67 -11.87 3.15 2.89
N ILE A 68 -10.62 3.03 3.36
CA ILE A 68 -10.09 1.80 3.94
C ILE A 68 -10.30 1.81 5.46
N ASN A 69 -10.78 0.69 5.98
CA ASN A 69 -10.86 0.46 7.43
C ASN A 69 -9.49 0.08 7.98
N PHE A 70 -9.23 0.50 9.22
CA PHE A 70 -7.99 0.18 9.91
C PHE A 70 -8.26 -0.06 11.39
N ASP A 71 -7.42 -0.91 11.99
CA ASP A 71 -7.42 -1.15 13.43
C ASP A 71 -6.29 -0.35 14.09
N LYS A 72 -6.60 0.32 15.21
CA LYS A 72 -5.60 1.07 15.99
C LYS A 72 -5.24 0.32 17.26
N ASN A 73 -3.95 0.16 17.53
CA ASN A 73 -3.40 -0.35 18.78
C ASN A 73 -2.26 0.56 19.24
N GLY A 74 -2.52 1.45 20.20
CA GLY A 74 -1.58 2.50 20.60
C GLY A 74 -1.33 3.50 19.46
N ASN A 75 -0.06 3.68 19.08
CA ASN A 75 0.37 4.49 17.94
C ASN A 75 0.53 3.68 16.64
N ARG A 76 0.11 2.41 16.63
CA ARG A 76 0.17 1.52 15.48
C ARG A 76 -1.20 1.37 14.83
N TYR A 77 -1.25 1.54 13.52
CA TYR A 77 -2.41 1.40 12.66
C TYR A 77 -2.20 0.19 11.74
N ASN A 78 -3.11 -0.77 11.78
CA ASN A 78 -3.08 -1.96 10.93
C ASN A 78 -4.13 -1.80 9.84
N ILE A 79 -3.68 -1.85 8.59
CA ILE A 79 -4.48 -1.63 7.40
C ILE A 79 -4.48 -2.95 6.63
N VAL A 80 -5.65 -3.37 6.16
CA VAL A 80 -5.80 -4.54 5.30
C VAL A 80 -6.33 -4.08 3.95
N ILE A 81 -5.55 -4.30 2.90
CA ILE A 81 -5.96 -4.04 1.52
C ILE A 81 -6.49 -5.36 0.96
N PRO A 82 -7.80 -5.49 0.66
CA PRO A 82 -8.38 -6.76 0.22
C PRO A 82 -7.72 -7.30 -1.06
N LYS A 83 -7.38 -6.40 -2.00
CA LYS A 83 -6.79 -6.74 -3.28
C LYS A 83 -5.90 -5.59 -3.76
N LEU A 84 -4.66 -5.90 -4.10
CA LEU A 84 -3.69 -4.98 -4.72
C LEU A 84 -3.29 -5.55 -6.09
N ASP A 85 -3.76 -4.92 -7.17
CA ASP A 85 -3.50 -5.39 -8.54
C ASP A 85 -2.07 -5.08 -8.99
N LEU A 86 -1.70 -3.80 -9.02
CA LEU A 86 -0.34 -3.38 -9.36
C LEU A 86 0.17 -2.31 -8.41
N TYR A 87 -0.63 -1.27 -8.21
CA TYR A 87 -0.21 -0.11 -7.47
C TYR A 87 -1.39 0.63 -6.90
N ASP A 88 -1.35 0.93 -5.61
CA ASP A 88 -2.33 1.75 -4.91
C ASP A 88 -1.63 2.89 -4.16
N ILE A 89 -2.35 4.01 -4.03
CA ILE A 89 -1.91 5.15 -3.23
C ILE A 89 -3.02 5.46 -2.23
N TYR A 90 -2.67 5.56 -0.95
CA TYR A 90 -3.60 5.92 0.10
C TYR A 90 -3.24 7.27 0.71
N GLU A 91 -4.18 8.21 0.72
CA GLU A 91 -4.07 9.49 1.41
C GLU A 91 -4.43 9.32 2.89
N LEU A 92 -3.59 9.86 3.79
CA LEU A 92 -3.81 9.88 5.22
C LEU A 92 -4.39 11.23 5.65
N GLU A 93 -5.51 11.18 6.38
CA GLU A 93 -6.14 12.34 7.00
C GLU A 93 -5.96 12.25 8.52
N TYR A 94 -5.43 13.33 9.13
CA TYR A 94 -5.17 13.42 10.57
C TYR A 94 -6.16 14.31 11.31
#